data_AF-A0A816LPI2-F1
#
_entry.id   AF-A0A816LPI2-F1
#
_cell.length_a   1.000
_cell.length_b   1.000
_cell.length_c   1.000
_cell.angle_alpha   90.00
_cell.angle_beta   90.00
_cell.angle_gamma   90.00
#
_symmetry.space_group_name_H-M   'P 1'
#
loop_
_entity.id
_entity.type
_entity.pdbx_description
1 polymer ?
#
loop_
_entity_poly.entity_id
_entity_poly.type
_entity_poly.pdbx_seq_one_letter_code
_entity_poly.pdbx_strand_id
1 'polypeptide(L)'
;MRSPQIETQQQQLSTMIPARYRILLYLSIFLIVIDICINTFSEFIAPNKFGQLIIFIIQDVCILLSITLLIVMVLTTYVAQAGLLFLLLRMFRFSLFVTCIYLAFCAAIQGLLLGYRFPQAEFVTSAFGKPEVLALYVIQRTISPLYYYAMKRAAYRLSDPHFYQSSKWLQDLWEKRRNEATSAAMRTTATARSPGAATGCCSCTIM
;
A
#
# COMPACT_ATOMS: atom_id res chain seq x y z
N MET A 1 10.22 -14.72 34.70
CA MET A 1 11.60 -14.51 34.23
C MET A 1 11.64 -14.85 32.75
N ARG A 2 11.85 -13.85 31.88
CA ARG A 2 11.94 -14.03 30.43
C ARG A 2 13.34 -14.59 30.13
N SER A 3 13.44 -15.66 29.35
CA SER A 3 14.74 -16.32 29.13
C SER A 3 15.68 -15.41 28.33
N PRO A 4 16.97 -15.30 28.71
CA PRO A 4 17.92 -14.39 28.08
C PRO A 4 18.15 -14.68 26.58
N GLN A 5 17.86 -15.89 26.11
CA GLN A 5 17.92 -16.25 24.68
C GLN A 5 16.83 -15.58 23.82
N ILE A 6 15.65 -15.28 24.39
CA ILE A 6 14.58 -14.58 23.66
C ILE A 6 14.96 -13.11 23.47
N GLU A 7 15.66 -12.51 24.44
CA GLU A 7 16.16 -11.13 24.33
C GLU A 7 17.28 -11.04 23.30
N THR A 8 18.23 -11.98 23.27
CA THR A 8 19.30 -11.99 22.25
C THR A 8 18.75 -12.23 20.84
N GLN A 9 17.77 -13.12 20.67
CA GLN A 9 17.08 -13.30 19.39
C GLN A 9 16.24 -12.07 19.01
N GLN A 10 15.54 -11.43 19.95
CA GLN A 10 14.83 -10.17 19.68
C GLN A 10 15.79 -9.06 19.28
N GLN A 11 16.98 -9.00 19.88
CA GLN A 11 18.00 -7.99 19.61
C GLN A 11 18.67 -8.22 18.25
N GLN A 12 19.00 -9.46 17.87
CA GLN A 12 19.50 -9.79 16.53
C GLN A 12 18.43 -9.67 15.43
N LEU A 13 17.17 -10.00 15.74
CA LEU A 13 16.05 -9.79 14.84
C LEU A 13 15.80 -8.28 14.63
N SER A 14 15.94 -7.47 15.69
CA SER A 14 15.79 -6.01 15.63
C SER A 14 16.92 -5.28 14.89
N THR A 15 18.10 -5.88 14.71
CA THR A 15 19.22 -5.29 13.94
C THR A 15 19.23 -5.69 12.47
N MET A 16 18.65 -6.84 12.10
CA MET A 16 18.52 -7.27 10.69
C MET A 16 17.30 -6.69 9.96
N ILE A 17 16.24 -6.35 10.69
CA ILE A 17 15.04 -5.71 10.16
C ILE A 17 15.35 -4.31 9.56
N PRO A 18 16.05 -3.37 10.23
CA PRO A 18 16.31 -2.02 9.73
C PRO A 18 17.01 -1.94 8.37
N ALA A 19 17.98 -2.83 8.10
CA ALA A 19 18.77 -2.76 6.87
C ALA A 19 17.93 -3.10 5.62
N ARG A 20 17.06 -4.12 5.71
CA ARG A 20 16.20 -4.53 4.60
C ARG A 20 15.17 -3.45 4.25
N TYR A 21 14.52 -2.85 5.25
CA TYR A 21 13.56 -1.77 5.01
C TYR A 21 14.22 -0.50 4.46
N ARG A 22 15.45 -0.17 4.92
CA ARG A 22 16.23 0.92 4.34
C ARG A 22 16.53 0.70 2.86
N ILE A 23 16.92 -0.52 2.46
CA ILE A 23 17.16 -0.86 1.05
C ILE A 23 15.87 -0.70 0.23
N LEU A 24 14.74 -1.20 0.72
CA LEU A 24 13.44 -1.07 0.04
C LEU A 24 13.00 0.40 -0.09
N LEU A 25 13.28 1.23 0.93
CA LEU A 25 13.03 2.67 0.89
C LEU A 25 13.93 3.36 -0.14
N TYR A 26 15.25 3.10 -0.13
CA TYR A 26 16.16 3.69 -1.11
C TYR A 26 15.79 3.27 -2.54
N LEU A 27 15.41 2.01 -2.73
CA LEU A 27 14.94 1.50 -4.02
C LEU A 27 13.65 2.21 -4.46
N SER A 28 12.68 2.39 -3.55
CA SER A 28 11.45 3.13 -3.86
C SER A 28 11.74 4.60 -4.24
N ILE A 29 12.63 5.27 -3.53
CA ILE A 29 13.04 6.65 -3.85
C ILE A 29 13.76 6.69 -5.20
N PHE A 30 14.65 5.74 -5.47
CA PHE A 30 15.36 5.63 -6.74
C PHE A 30 14.40 5.47 -7.93
N LEU A 31 13.37 4.62 -7.80
CA LEU A 31 12.36 4.44 -8.84
C LEU A 31 11.53 5.71 -9.09
N ILE A 32 11.19 6.46 -8.03
CA ILE A 32 10.51 7.76 -8.16
C ILE A 32 11.40 8.77 -8.91
N VAL A 33 12.71 8.78 -8.64
CA VAL A 33 13.64 9.66 -9.35
C VAL A 33 13.72 9.30 -10.84
N ILE A 34 13.78 8.00 -11.18
CA ILE A 34 13.72 7.55 -12.58
C ILE A 34 12.43 8.01 -13.25
N ASP A 35 11.28 7.83 -12.60
CA ASP A 35 9.99 8.29 -13.14
C ASP A 35 9.99 9.80 -13.40
N ILE A 36 10.47 10.61 -12.45
CA ILE A 36 10.57 12.08 -12.62
C ILE A 36 11.46 12.43 -13.82
N CYS A 37 12.62 11.78 -13.95
CA CYS A 37 13.55 12.01 -15.06
C CYS A 37 12.89 11.68 -16.40
N ILE A 38 12.22 10.53 -16.51
CA ILE A 38 11.53 10.12 -17.73
C ILE A 38 10.37 11.07 -18.04
N ASN A 39 9.55 11.38 -17.04
CA ASN A 39 8.39 12.25 -17.20
C ASN A 39 8.78 13.64 -17.71
N THR A 40 9.95 14.14 -17.30
CA THR A 40 10.48 15.46 -17.68
C THR A 40 11.24 15.42 -19.01
N PHE A 41 12.09 14.44 -19.23
CA PHE A 41 13.06 14.41 -20.34
C PHE A 41 12.73 13.42 -21.46
N SER A 42 11.61 12.70 -21.41
CA SER A 42 11.26 11.66 -22.41
C SER A 42 11.31 12.16 -23.85
N GLU A 43 10.91 13.41 -24.10
CA GLU A 43 10.95 14.03 -25.43
C GLU A 43 12.38 14.31 -25.92
N PHE A 44 13.28 14.64 -25.00
CA PHE A 44 14.69 14.92 -25.31
C PHE A 44 15.49 13.62 -25.50
N ILE A 45 15.24 12.61 -24.66
CA ILE A 45 15.96 11.33 -24.70
C ILE A 45 15.53 10.50 -25.92
N ALA A 46 14.25 10.54 -26.28
CA ALA A 46 13.73 9.78 -27.41
C ALA A 46 12.97 10.64 -28.43
N PRO A 47 13.70 11.31 -29.34
CA PRO A 47 13.09 12.06 -30.42
C PRO A 47 12.39 11.16 -31.47
N ASN A 48 12.73 9.86 -31.51
CA ASN A 48 12.13 8.89 -32.43
C ASN A 48 10.91 8.19 -31.81
N LYS A 49 9.90 7.85 -32.63
CA LYS A 49 8.66 7.20 -32.16
C LYS A 49 8.89 5.88 -31.40
N PHE A 50 9.83 5.06 -31.85
CA PHE A 50 10.17 3.79 -31.20
C PHE A 50 10.91 4.00 -29.88
N GLY A 51 11.81 4.99 -29.81
CA GLY A 51 12.49 5.33 -28.56
C GLY A 51 11.49 5.81 -27.51
N GLN A 52 10.51 6.63 -27.91
CA GLN A 52 9.52 7.16 -26.98
C GLN A 52 8.64 6.04 -26.41
N LEU A 53 8.25 5.08 -27.26
CA LEU A 53 7.54 3.87 -26.82
C LEU A 53 8.34 3.10 -25.75
N ILE A 54 9.64 2.87 -26.00
CA ILE A 54 10.49 2.12 -25.05
C ILE A 54 10.59 2.87 -23.72
N ILE A 55 10.78 4.19 -23.76
CA ILE A 55 10.86 5.02 -22.55
C ILE A 55 9.56 4.97 -21.74
N PHE A 56 8.40 5.02 -22.40
CA PHE A 56 7.10 4.91 -21.74
C PHE A 56 6.90 3.53 -21.10
N ILE A 57 7.28 2.44 -21.77
CA ILE A 57 7.25 1.10 -21.18
C ILE A 57 8.14 1.03 -19.92
N ILE A 58 9.36 1.58 -19.99
CA ILE A 58 10.27 1.62 -18.83
C ILE A 58 9.64 2.39 -17.68
N GLN A 59 8.99 3.53 -17.97
CA GLN A 59 8.29 4.33 -16.96
C GLN A 59 7.18 3.54 -16.27
N ASP A 60 6.30 2.89 -17.04
CA ASP A 60 5.19 2.10 -16.50
C ASP A 60 5.70 0.95 -15.61
N VAL A 61 6.80 0.29 -16.01
CA VAL A 61 7.46 -0.74 -15.20
C VAL A 61 8.00 -0.15 -13.89
N CYS A 62 8.60 1.04 -13.90
CA CYS A 62 9.06 1.71 -12.69
C CYS A 62 7.91 2.06 -11.73
N ILE A 63 6.78 2.54 -12.25
CA ILE A 63 5.58 2.84 -11.45
C ILE A 63 5.00 1.54 -10.86
N LEU A 64 4.86 0.49 -11.67
CA LEU A 64 4.39 -0.84 -11.24
C LEU A 64 5.29 -1.44 -10.15
N LEU A 65 6.61 -1.35 -10.33
CA LEU A 65 7.57 -1.81 -9.34
C LEU A 65 7.45 -1.01 -8.04
N SER A 66 7.25 0.30 -8.13
CA SER A 66 7.04 1.16 -6.96
C SER A 66 5.79 0.76 -6.16
N ILE A 67 4.67 0.44 -6.83
CA ILE A 67 3.46 -0.10 -6.19
C ILE A 67 3.75 -1.45 -5.54
N THR A 68 4.44 -2.33 -6.26
CA THR A 68 4.75 -3.68 -5.78
C THR A 68 5.62 -3.62 -4.52
N LEU A 69 6.65 -2.75 -4.51
CA LEU A 69 7.48 -2.52 -3.33
C LEU A 69 6.66 -1.98 -2.16
N LEU A 70 5.73 -1.06 -2.41
CA LEU A 70 4.84 -0.56 -1.37
C LEU A 70 3.97 -1.68 -0.79
N ILE A 71 3.39 -2.54 -1.63
CA ILE A 71 2.62 -3.70 -1.18
C ILE A 71 3.50 -4.68 -0.39
N VAL A 72 4.70 -4.99 -0.87
CA VAL A 72 5.64 -5.89 -0.17
C VAL A 72 6.04 -5.31 1.18
N MET A 73 6.34 -4.01 1.26
CA MET A 73 6.65 -3.34 2.53
C MET A 73 5.46 -3.40 3.51
N VAL A 74 4.23 -3.26 3.02
CA VAL A 74 3.00 -3.42 3.82
C VAL A 74 2.86 -4.87 4.31
N LEU A 75 3.01 -5.87 3.42
CA LEU A 75 2.83 -7.29 3.75
C LEU A 75 3.91 -7.86 4.66
N THR A 76 5.13 -7.31 4.60
CA THR A 76 6.26 -7.74 5.44
C THR A 76 6.18 -7.20 6.87
N THR A 77 5.28 -6.25 7.16
CA THR A 77 5.07 -5.77 8.53
C THR A 77 4.45 -6.83 9.44
N TYR A 78 4.82 -6.79 10.73
CA TYR A 78 4.22 -7.63 11.78
C TYR A 78 2.70 -7.46 11.88
N VAL A 79 2.17 -6.28 11.55
CA VAL A 79 0.73 -5.99 11.56
C VAL A 79 -0.01 -6.81 10.49
N ALA A 80 0.60 -7.03 9.33
CA ALA A 80 0.06 -7.90 8.30
C ALA A 80 0.14 -9.39 8.71
N GLN A 81 1.25 -9.81 9.33
CA GLN A 81 1.44 -11.17 9.84
C GLN A 81 0.45 -11.54 10.97
N ALA A 82 0.02 -10.54 11.75
CA ALA A 82 -0.99 -10.67 12.79
C ALA A 82 -2.45 -10.83 12.27
N GLY A 83 -2.64 -10.93 10.94
CA GLY A 83 -3.95 -11.02 10.31
C GLY A 83 -4.73 -9.70 10.27
N LEU A 84 -4.08 -8.57 10.54
CA LEU A 84 -4.70 -7.24 10.55
C LEU A 84 -4.47 -6.46 9.24
N LEU A 85 -4.39 -7.19 8.12
CA LEU A 85 -4.19 -6.63 6.78
C LEU A 85 -5.24 -5.57 6.43
N PHE A 86 -6.49 -5.75 6.88
CA PHE A 86 -7.58 -4.80 6.63
C PHE A 86 -7.31 -3.41 7.22
N LEU A 87 -6.72 -3.33 8.42
CA LEU A 87 -6.43 -2.04 9.04
C LEU A 87 -5.27 -1.33 8.33
N LEU A 88 -4.26 -2.09 7.91
CA LEU A 88 -3.11 -1.56 7.21
C LEU A 88 -3.49 -1.07 5.81
N LEU A 89 -4.33 -1.83 5.10
CA LEU A 89 -4.95 -1.38 3.86
C LEU A 89 -5.82 -0.15 4.06
N ARG A 90 -6.52 0.00 5.19
CA ARG A 90 -7.28 1.22 5.51
C ARG A 90 -6.36 2.44 5.66
N MET A 91 -5.18 2.26 6.25
CA MET A 91 -4.20 3.33 6.44
C MET A 91 -3.52 3.78 5.14
N PHE A 92 -3.17 2.84 4.27
CA PHE A 92 -2.49 3.12 3.00
C PHE A 92 -3.43 3.21 1.80
N ARG A 93 -4.74 3.10 2.02
CA ARG A 93 -5.77 3.11 0.97
C ARG A 93 -5.64 4.31 0.05
N PHE A 94 -5.37 5.48 0.61
CA PHE A 94 -5.17 6.71 -0.15
C PHE A 94 -3.95 6.62 -1.07
N SER A 95 -2.81 6.16 -0.57
CA SER A 95 -1.59 6.08 -1.38
C SER A 95 -1.71 5.03 -2.49
N LEU A 96 -2.28 3.86 -2.19
CA LEU A 96 -2.53 2.83 -3.21
C LEU A 96 -3.51 3.32 -4.26
N PHE A 97 -4.61 3.95 -3.85
CA PHE A 97 -5.62 4.47 -4.76
C PHE A 97 -5.07 5.57 -5.67
N VAL A 98 -4.35 6.55 -5.12
CA VAL A 98 -3.71 7.62 -5.91
C VAL A 98 -2.74 7.02 -6.93
N THR A 99 -1.93 6.03 -6.52
CA THR A 99 -0.96 5.44 -7.45
C THR A 99 -1.62 4.57 -8.52
N CYS A 100 -2.65 3.79 -8.19
CA CYS A 100 -3.39 3.01 -9.19
C CYS A 100 -4.07 3.91 -10.23
N ILE A 101 -4.69 5.01 -9.78
CA ILE A 101 -5.27 6.01 -10.68
C ILE A 101 -4.18 6.62 -11.56
N TYR A 102 -3.06 7.03 -10.95
CA TYR A 102 -1.96 7.63 -11.69
C TYR A 102 -1.42 6.70 -12.77
N LEU A 103 -1.18 5.42 -12.46
CA LEU A 103 -0.74 4.41 -13.43
C LEU A 103 -1.74 4.27 -14.58
N ALA A 104 -3.03 4.11 -14.28
CA ALA A 104 -4.06 3.95 -15.30
C ALA A 104 -4.16 5.18 -16.22
N PHE A 105 -4.08 6.39 -15.63
CA PHE A 105 -4.13 7.64 -16.36
C PHE A 105 -2.87 7.83 -17.22
N CYS A 106 -1.70 7.47 -16.69
CA CYS A 106 -0.42 7.52 -17.38
C CYS A 106 -0.41 6.58 -18.60
N ALA A 107 -0.74 5.30 -18.39
CA ALA A 107 -0.78 4.30 -19.46
C ALA A 107 -1.82 4.65 -20.56
N ALA A 108 -2.99 5.16 -20.16
CA ALA A 108 -4.02 5.59 -21.12
C ALA A 108 -3.55 6.76 -22.00
N ILE A 109 -2.97 7.79 -21.40
CA ILE A 109 -2.51 8.98 -22.13
C ILE A 109 -1.30 8.67 -23.00
N GLN A 110 -0.35 7.86 -22.50
CA GLN A 110 0.78 7.39 -23.30
C GLN A 110 0.31 6.55 -24.49
N GLY A 111 -0.65 5.63 -24.27
CA GLY A 111 -1.24 4.84 -25.34
C GLY A 111 -1.94 5.69 -26.40
N LEU A 112 -2.71 6.71 -25.99
CA LEU A 112 -3.34 7.66 -26.91
C LEU A 112 -2.29 8.47 -27.70
N LEU A 113 -1.30 9.04 -27.01
CA LEU A 113 -0.23 9.83 -27.62
C LEU A 113 0.54 9.00 -28.66
N LEU A 114 0.82 7.76 -28.34
CA LEU A 114 1.52 6.85 -29.22
C LEU A 114 0.65 6.40 -30.40
N GLY A 115 -0.65 6.15 -30.17
CA GLY A 115 -1.63 5.86 -31.21
C GLY A 115 -1.75 7.00 -32.24
N TYR A 116 -1.59 8.26 -31.82
CA TYR A 116 -1.51 9.40 -32.73
C TYR A 116 -0.14 9.51 -33.44
N ARG A 117 0.95 9.10 -32.78
CA ARG A 117 2.32 9.25 -33.28
C ARG A 117 2.70 8.18 -34.32
N PHE A 118 2.18 6.96 -34.24
CA PHE A 118 2.55 5.87 -35.17
C PHE A 118 2.12 6.06 -36.63
N PRO A 119 0.90 6.56 -36.91
CA PRO A 119 0.42 6.79 -38.28
C PRO A 119 1.06 7.99 -38.99
N GLN A 120 1.67 8.92 -38.25
CA GLN A 120 2.16 10.20 -38.76
C GLN A 120 3.70 10.17 -38.91
N ALA A 121 4.23 10.76 -39.99
CA ALA A 121 5.67 10.81 -40.25
C ALA A 121 6.39 11.90 -39.42
N GLU A 122 5.69 12.98 -39.03
CA GLU A 122 6.28 14.09 -38.28
C GLU A 122 5.57 14.38 -36.94
N PHE A 123 6.38 14.53 -35.88
CA PHE A 123 5.98 14.60 -34.48
C PHE A 123 5.35 15.94 -34.06
N VAL A 124 5.89 17.06 -34.55
CA VAL A 124 5.63 18.39 -33.98
C VAL A 124 4.27 18.95 -34.40
N THR A 125 3.80 18.62 -35.61
CA THR A 125 2.55 19.16 -36.17
C THR A 125 1.31 18.29 -35.91
N SER A 126 1.48 16.98 -35.66
CA SER A 126 0.35 16.03 -35.63
C SER A 126 -0.11 15.61 -34.22
N ALA A 127 0.81 15.40 -33.28
CA ALA A 127 0.48 14.98 -31.91
C ALA A 127 0.12 16.16 -30.99
N PHE A 128 0.85 17.27 -31.10
CA PHE A 128 0.54 18.53 -30.41
C PHE A 128 -0.39 19.45 -31.21
N GLY A 129 -0.70 19.11 -32.47
CA GLY A 129 -1.65 19.87 -33.30
C GLY A 129 -3.09 19.77 -32.80
N LYS A 130 -3.41 18.78 -31.94
CA LYS A 130 -4.70 18.68 -31.26
C LYS A 130 -4.58 19.22 -29.83
N PRO A 131 -5.27 20.33 -29.50
CA PRO A 131 -5.16 20.93 -28.17
C PRO A 131 -5.65 19.99 -27.05
N GLU A 132 -6.57 19.07 -27.35
CA GLU A 132 -7.10 18.10 -26.40
C GLU A 132 -6.03 17.11 -25.90
N VAL A 133 -5.18 16.60 -26.81
CA VAL A 133 -4.12 15.65 -26.47
C VAL A 133 -3.01 16.33 -25.70
N LEU A 134 -2.65 17.56 -26.13
CA LEU A 134 -1.68 18.38 -25.41
C LEU A 134 -2.18 18.76 -24.00
N ALA A 135 -3.46 19.13 -23.87
CA ALA A 135 -4.04 19.46 -22.57
C ALA A 135 -4.01 18.26 -21.62
N LEU A 136 -4.43 17.08 -22.08
CA LEU A 136 -4.36 15.85 -21.28
C LEU A 136 -2.94 15.50 -20.88
N TYR A 137 -1.98 15.67 -21.80
CA TYR A 137 -0.57 15.45 -21.55
C TYR A 137 0.01 16.39 -20.48
N VAL A 138 -0.31 17.68 -20.56
CA VAL A 138 0.08 18.67 -19.54
C VAL A 138 -0.59 18.36 -18.20
N ILE A 139 -1.89 18.06 -18.20
CA ILE A 139 -2.64 17.70 -16.99
C ILE A 139 -2.01 16.49 -16.30
N GLN A 140 -1.70 15.43 -17.04
CA GLN A 140 -1.06 14.24 -16.50
C GLN A 140 0.26 14.57 -15.79
N ARG A 141 1.11 15.39 -16.42
CA ARG A 141 2.38 15.84 -15.85
C ARG A 141 2.21 16.72 -14.61
N THR A 142 1.19 17.56 -14.59
CA THR A 142 0.88 18.39 -13.40
C THR A 142 0.32 17.57 -12.23
N ILE A 143 -0.25 16.39 -12.49
CA ILE A 143 -0.73 15.46 -11.46
C ILE A 143 0.42 14.61 -10.89
N SER A 144 1.51 14.40 -11.65
CA SER A 144 2.67 13.60 -11.21
C SER A 144 3.27 14.00 -9.85
N PRO A 145 3.41 15.29 -9.48
CA PRO A 145 3.86 15.70 -8.14
C PRO A 145 3.00 15.16 -6.99
N LEU A 146 1.68 15.01 -7.19
CA LEU A 146 0.78 14.44 -6.19
C LEU A 146 1.07 12.96 -5.96
N TYR A 147 1.32 12.23 -7.05
CA TYR A 147 1.76 10.83 -7.00
C TYR A 147 3.09 10.70 -6.24
N TYR A 148 4.09 11.52 -6.59
CA TYR A 148 5.40 11.51 -5.91
C TYR A 148 5.27 11.80 -4.42
N TYR A 149 4.44 12.78 -4.05
CA TYR A 149 4.17 13.09 -2.65
C TYR A 149 3.51 11.93 -1.91
N ALA A 150 2.49 11.31 -2.50
CA ALA A 150 1.78 10.18 -1.89
C ALA A 150 2.73 9.00 -1.67
N MET A 151 3.49 8.61 -2.69
CA MET A 151 4.45 7.51 -2.61
C MET A 151 5.59 7.79 -1.63
N LYS A 152 6.18 9.00 -1.66
CA LYS A 152 7.19 9.42 -0.68
C LYS A 152 6.63 9.30 0.73
N ARG A 153 5.46 9.88 0.99
CA ARG A 153 4.81 9.85 2.31
C ARG A 153 4.55 8.42 2.77
N ALA A 154 4.11 7.54 1.90
CA ALA A 154 3.87 6.14 2.26
C ALA A 154 5.19 5.40 2.53
N ALA A 155 6.21 5.54 1.68
CA ALA A 155 7.51 4.92 1.89
C ALA A 155 8.16 5.35 3.22
N TYR A 156 8.09 6.64 3.58
CA TYR A 156 8.60 7.11 4.87
C TYR A 156 7.80 6.56 6.06
N ARG A 157 6.46 6.55 5.98
CA ARG A 157 5.61 5.98 7.03
C ARG A 157 5.85 4.50 7.26
N LEU A 158 6.13 3.76 6.18
CA LEU A 158 6.49 2.34 6.26
C LEU A 158 7.93 2.10 6.67
N SER A 159 8.83 3.08 6.59
CA SER A 159 10.20 2.88 7.06
C SER A 159 10.37 3.22 8.55
N ASP A 160 9.33 3.72 9.21
CA ASP A 160 9.40 4.02 10.64
C ASP A 160 9.51 2.72 11.46
N PRO A 161 10.64 2.48 12.15
CA PRO A 161 10.83 1.28 12.96
C PRO A 161 9.78 1.14 14.07
N HIS A 162 9.11 2.23 14.48
CA HIS A 162 8.03 2.20 15.47
C HIS A 162 6.82 1.37 15.02
N PHE A 163 6.60 1.20 13.71
CA PHE A 163 5.54 0.33 13.19
C PHE A 163 5.86 -1.17 13.32
N TYR A 164 7.14 -1.52 13.47
CA TYR A 164 7.62 -2.92 13.47
C TYR A 164 7.95 -3.42 14.87
N GLN A 165 8.39 -2.55 15.78
CA GLN A 165 8.71 -2.92 17.16
C GLN A 165 7.49 -2.73 18.08
N SER A 166 6.68 -3.78 18.24
CA SER A 166 5.63 -3.93 19.28
C SER A 166 4.97 -2.62 19.75
N SER A 167 4.41 -1.82 18.84
CA SER A 167 3.83 -0.52 19.19
C SER A 167 2.82 -0.67 20.34
N LYS A 168 2.82 0.28 21.28
CA LYS A 168 1.89 0.30 22.43
C LYS A 168 0.44 0.13 21.97
N TRP A 169 0.08 0.79 20.87
CA TRP A 169 -1.22 0.66 20.24
C TRP A 169 -1.55 -0.79 19.82
N LEU A 170 -0.58 -1.54 19.29
CA LEU A 170 -0.80 -2.94 18.94
C LEU A 170 -1.02 -3.78 20.21
N GLN A 171 -0.25 -3.53 21.27
CA GLN A 171 -0.41 -4.20 22.56
C GLN A 171 -1.80 -3.94 23.15
N ASP A 172 -2.25 -2.68 23.13
CA ASP A 172 -3.59 -2.29 23.58
C ASP A 172 -4.69 -2.98 22.75
N LEU A 173 -4.49 -3.14 21.44
CA LEU A 173 -5.44 -3.81 20.56
C LEU A 173 -5.52 -5.32 20.85
N TRP A 174 -4.39 -5.96 21.16
CA TRP A 174 -4.33 -7.36 21.57
C TRP A 174 -4.99 -7.57 22.93
N GLU A 175 -4.75 -6.66 23.88
CA GLU A 175 -5.40 -6.68 25.19
C GLU A 175 -6.92 -6.52 25.06
N LYS A 176 -7.37 -5.57 24.24
CA LYS A 176 -8.79 -5.33 24.01
C LYS A 176 -9.49 -6.56 23.40
N ARG A 177 -8.92 -7.17 22.36
CA ARG A 177 -9.48 -8.39 21.75
C ARG A 177 -9.44 -9.60 22.70
N ARG A 178 -8.39 -9.72 23.52
CA ARG A 178 -8.33 -10.76 24.57
C ARG A 178 -9.46 -10.57 25.58
N ASN A 179 -9.67 -9.35 26.05
CA ASN A 179 -10.73 -9.02 27.00
C ASN A 179 -12.12 -9.28 26.42
N GLU A 180 -12.35 -8.96 25.14
CA GLU A 180 -13.61 -9.28 24.44
C GLU A 180 -13.84 -10.79 24.34
N ALA A 181 -12.82 -11.58 23.97
CA ALA A 181 -12.91 -13.03 23.91
C ALA A 181 -13.15 -13.67 25.29
N THR A 182 -12.47 -13.19 26.33
CA THR A 182 -12.70 -13.62 27.72
C THR A 182 -14.11 -13.27 28.19
N SER A 183 -14.59 -12.08 27.85
CA SER A 183 -15.96 -11.63 28.19
C SER A 183 -17.04 -12.43 27.46
N ALA A 184 -16.78 -12.85 26.22
CA ALA A 184 -17.69 -13.73 25.48
C ALA A 184 -17.70 -15.14 26.09
N ALA A 185 -16.53 -15.71 26.40
CA ALA A 185 -16.42 -17.02 27.02
C ALA A 185 -17.12 -17.08 28.39
N MET A 186 -16.96 -16.04 29.23
CA MET A 186 -17.66 -15.91 30.52
C MET A 186 -19.18 -15.83 30.35
N ARG A 187 -19.68 -15.09 29.34
CA ARG A 187 -21.12 -15.05 29.04
C ARG A 187 -21.65 -16.43 28.64
N THR A 188 -20.95 -17.14 27.76
CA THR A 188 -21.36 -18.48 27.32
C THR A 188 -21.34 -19.50 28.47
N THR A 189 -20.34 -19.45 29.35
CA THR A 189 -20.27 -20.32 30.53
C THR A 189 -21.33 -19.95 31.59
N ALA A 190 -21.67 -18.67 31.76
CA ALA A 190 -22.77 -18.25 32.64
C ALA A 190 -24.13 -18.77 32.13
N THR A 191 -24.40 -18.71 30.83
CA THR A 191 -25.61 -19.31 30.23
C THR A 191 -25.62 -20.84 30.31
N ALA A 192 -24.46 -21.50 30.18
CA ALA A 192 -24.36 -22.96 30.28
C ALA A 192 -24.46 -23.48 31.73
N ARG A 193 -24.14 -22.63 32.73
CA ARG A 193 -24.25 -22.97 34.17
C ARG A 193 -25.64 -22.72 34.75
N SER A 194 -26.63 -22.38 33.92
CA SER A 194 -28.05 -22.40 34.26
C SER A 194 -28.80 -23.63 33.70
N PRO A 195 -28.44 -24.89 34.02
CA PRO A 195 -29.39 -25.98 33.97
C PRO A 195 -30.11 -26.05 35.32
N GLY A 196 -31.20 -25.29 35.51
CA GLY A 196 -31.98 -25.41 36.75
C GLY A 196 -32.80 -24.20 37.19
N ALA A 197 -33.69 -23.71 36.33
CA ALA A 197 -34.88 -22.97 36.77
C ALA A 197 -36.08 -23.34 35.88
N ALA A 198 -36.27 -24.65 35.66
CA ALA A 198 -37.46 -25.22 35.04
C ALA A 198 -37.74 -26.62 35.61
N THR A 199 -37.69 -26.74 36.94
CA THR A 199 -38.28 -27.89 37.65
C THR A 199 -39.02 -27.35 38.86
N GLY A 200 -40.35 -27.45 38.82
CA GLY A 200 -41.19 -27.36 40.01
C GLY A 200 -42.12 -26.15 40.08
N CYS A 201 -43.14 -26.11 39.24
CA CYS A 201 -44.43 -25.52 39.66
C CYS A 201 -45.59 -26.12 38.86
N CYS A 202 -45.88 -27.40 39.10
CA CYS A 202 -47.18 -28.01 38.82
C CYS A 202 -47.49 -28.97 39.97
N SER A 203 -48.13 -28.45 41.02
CA SER A 203 -48.84 -29.28 41.98
C SER A 203 -50.10 -28.57 42.45
N CYS A 204 -51.21 -29.32 42.33
CA CYS A 204 -52.47 -29.20 43.04
C CYS A 204 -53.23 -27.86 42.96
N THR A 205 -54.19 -27.81 42.03
CA THR A 205 -55.48 -27.17 42.31
C THR A 205 -56.53 -28.27 42.49
N ILE A 206 -57.18 -28.18 43.65
CA ILE A 206 -58.22 -29.03 44.20
C ILE A 206 -59.45 -29.04 43.28
N MET A 207 -59.92 -30.22 42.89
CA MET A 207 -61.33 -30.63 42.95
C MET A 207 -61.45 -32.15 42.85
#